data_AF-A0A2T1DAH9-F1
#
_entry.id   AF-A0A2T1DAH9-F1
#
_cell.length_a   1.000
_cell.length_b   1.000
_cell.length_c   1.000
_cell.angle_alpha   90.00
_cell.angle_beta   90.00
_cell.angle_gamma   90.00
#
_symmetry.space_group_name_H-M   'P 1'
#
loop_
_entity.id
_entity.type
_entity.pdbx_description
1 polymer ?
#
loop_
_entity_poly.entity_id
_entity_poly.type
_entity_poly.pdbx_seq_one_letter_code
_entity_poly.pdbx_strand_id
1 'polypeptide(L)'
;MTQPAVSAIDEFAKSSLPGVWAFLDKATIVADLRSRVNDPVQINQGGQPFCGPAAVLFELVRKQPLRYVRICQSLFETGYFQAASHWISASNELRQASRGDLHMSQVDWMVLATLRQSENLLFPVEPNAPEMIRNLAGMTKSWEMRGWIKEILGYRKSEYYHAYLMNDVSALNQAAAAIQSGGVAFALITAEGMLQTNPPPIPFPSHWVALLGNIAVTNNQVSFDVYTWSKKLHLDLDLSSFKKYFWAAVTGIP
;
A
#
# COMPACT_ATOMS: atom_id res chain seq x y z
N MET A 1 0.27 17.52 12.49
CA MET A 1 -0.80 16.61 12.00
C MET A 1 -0.99 15.36 12.86
N THR A 2 -0.05 15.00 13.74
CA THR A 2 -0.12 13.79 14.59
C THR A 2 -0.99 13.95 15.84
N GLN A 3 -1.07 15.14 16.44
CA GLN A 3 -1.83 15.36 17.68
C GLN A 3 -3.31 14.90 17.62
N PRO A 4 -4.09 15.23 16.57
CA PRO A 4 -5.47 14.74 16.46
C PRO A 4 -5.56 13.21 16.36
N ALA A 5 -4.59 12.56 15.70
CA ALA A 5 -4.54 11.11 15.59
C ALA A 5 -4.25 10.45 16.95
N VAL A 6 -3.31 11.00 17.73
CA VAL A 6 -3.03 10.52 19.09
C VAL A 6 -4.26 10.64 19.98
N SER A 7 -4.97 11.77 19.93
CA SER A 7 -6.22 11.95 20.69
C SER A 7 -7.30 10.94 20.27
N ALA A 8 -7.44 10.66 18.97
CA ALA A 8 -8.36 9.63 18.49
C ALA A 8 -7.97 8.22 18.96
N ILE A 9 -6.66 7.92 19.10
CA ILE A 9 -6.19 6.66 19.69
C ILE A 9 -6.54 6.61 21.18
N ASP A 10 -6.37 7.71 21.92
CA ASP A 10 -6.73 7.78 23.34
C ASP A 10 -8.24 7.60 23.57
N GLU A 11 -9.07 8.19 22.70
CA GLU A 11 -10.51 7.97 22.68
C GLU A 11 -10.86 6.51 22.40
N PHE A 12 -10.24 5.91 21.36
CA PHE A 12 -10.48 4.51 21.03
C PHE A 12 -10.07 3.59 22.18
N ALA A 13 -8.94 3.85 22.84
CA ALA A 13 -8.49 3.08 24.00
C ALA A 13 -9.50 3.11 25.16
N LYS A 14 -10.24 4.21 25.33
CA LYS A 14 -11.29 4.38 26.35
C LYS A 14 -12.66 3.88 25.94
N SER A 15 -12.91 3.66 24.64
CA SER A 15 -14.19 3.14 24.16
C SER A 15 -14.51 1.79 24.81
N SER A 16 -15.74 1.62 25.27
CA SER A 16 -16.24 0.36 25.83
C SER A 16 -16.89 -0.56 24.80
N LEU A 17 -16.88 -0.18 23.52
CA LEU A 17 -17.45 -1.01 22.46
C LEU A 17 -16.62 -2.29 22.31
N PRO A 18 -17.28 -3.47 22.24
CA PRO A 18 -16.59 -4.73 21.99
C PRO A 18 -16.04 -4.76 20.56
N GLY A 19 -14.98 -5.54 20.36
CA GLY A 19 -14.47 -5.84 19.02
C GLY A 19 -15.27 -6.94 18.33
N VAL A 20 -15.37 -6.87 17.00
CA VAL A 20 -16.01 -7.92 16.18
C VAL A 20 -15.02 -8.99 15.69
N TRP A 21 -13.74 -8.87 16.06
CA TRP A 21 -12.68 -9.79 15.69
C TRP A 21 -12.47 -10.82 16.79
N ALA A 22 -12.45 -12.10 16.43
CA ALA A 22 -12.44 -13.17 17.42
C ALA A 22 -11.09 -13.32 18.15
N PHE A 23 -9.98 -12.90 17.53
CA PHE A 23 -8.63 -13.13 18.06
C PHE A 23 -7.76 -11.87 18.06
N LEU A 24 -8.34 -10.69 17.84
CA LEU A 24 -7.61 -9.43 17.97
C LEU A 24 -7.88 -8.80 19.34
N ASP A 25 -6.82 -8.35 19.99
CA ASP A 25 -6.82 -7.71 21.29
C ASP A 25 -6.75 -6.19 21.16
N LYS A 26 -7.69 -5.50 21.82
CA LYS A 26 -7.81 -4.05 21.71
C LYS A 26 -6.57 -3.31 22.22
N ALA A 27 -5.98 -3.77 23.33
CA ALA A 27 -4.80 -3.12 23.91
C ALA A 27 -3.59 -3.22 22.95
N THR A 28 -3.42 -4.38 22.32
CA THR A 28 -2.42 -4.62 21.29
C THR A 28 -2.65 -3.73 20.07
N ILE A 29 -3.88 -3.64 19.55
CA ILE A 29 -4.23 -2.73 18.44
C ILE A 29 -3.91 -1.28 18.80
N VAL A 30 -4.27 -0.82 20.00
CA VAL A 30 -3.99 0.56 20.45
C VAL A 30 -2.49 0.82 20.51
N ALA A 31 -1.69 -0.12 21.04
CA ALA A 31 -0.24 0.00 21.08
C ALA A 31 0.35 0.06 19.66
N ASP A 32 -0.12 -0.83 18.77
CA ASP A 32 0.32 -0.85 17.38
C ASP A 32 -0.01 0.45 16.66
N LEU A 33 -1.22 0.99 16.83
CA LEU A 33 -1.66 2.27 16.26
C LEU A 33 -0.72 3.42 16.65
N ARG A 34 -0.32 3.49 17.94
CA ARG A 34 0.65 4.50 18.40
C ARG A 34 1.98 4.34 17.68
N SER A 35 2.45 3.09 17.54
CA SER A 35 3.69 2.80 16.84
C SER A 35 3.66 3.26 15.39
N ARG A 36 2.59 2.96 14.65
CA ARG A 36 2.46 3.30 13.21
C ARG A 36 2.27 4.81 13.00
N VAL A 37 1.48 5.48 13.85
CA VAL A 37 1.32 6.93 13.77
C VAL A 37 2.63 7.67 14.08
N ASN A 38 3.44 7.13 15.00
CA ASN A 38 4.76 7.68 15.30
C ASN A 38 5.79 7.38 14.18
N ASP A 39 5.76 6.16 13.65
CA ASP A 39 6.67 5.71 12.59
C ASP A 39 5.91 4.85 11.56
N PRO A 40 5.42 5.46 10.46
CA PRO A 40 4.67 4.74 9.43
C PRO A 40 5.47 3.62 8.75
N VAL A 41 6.81 3.66 8.83
CA VAL A 41 7.67 2.64 8.20
C VAL A 41 7.48 1.27 8.84
N GLN A 42 6.88 1.18 10.03
CA GLN A 42 6.68 -0.09 10.74
C GLN A 42 5.52 -0.95 10.21
N ILE A 43 4.75 -0.45 9.24
CA ILE A 43 3.71 -1.27 8.59
C ILE A 43 4.36 -2.49 7.96
N ASN A 44 3.88 -3.69 8.34
CA ASN A 44 4.47 -4.93 7.89
C ASN A 44 3.43 -5.85 7.25
N GLN A 45 3.74 -6.35 6.04
CA GLN A 45 2.94 -7.38 5.36
C GLN A 45 3.28 -8.82 5.77
N GLY A 46 4.27 -9.00 6.66
CA GLY A 46 4.79 -10.31 7.02
C GLY A 46 5.30 -11.05 5.78
N GLY A 47 4.81 -12.27 5.56
CA GLY A 47 5.04 -13.05 4.33
C GLY A 47 3.83 -13.09 3.37
N GLN A 48 2.79 -12.29 3.62
CA GLN A 48 1.56 -12.33 2.84
C GLN A 48 1.67 -11.46 1.56
N PRO A 49 0.86 -11.75 0.51
CA PRO A 49 0.87 -10.99 -0.73
C PRO A 49 0.14 -9.63 -0.58
N PHE A 50 0.48 -8.85 0.45
CA PHE A 50 -0.15 -7.56 0.75
C PHE A 50 0.72 -6.35 0.34
N CYS A 51 1.65 -6.49 -0.62
CA CYS A 51 2.54 -5.39 -1.00
C CYS A 51 1.80 -4.13 -1.48
N GLY A 52 0.76 -4.31 -2.29
CA GLY A 52 -0.14 -3.22 -2.71
C GLY A 52 -0.86 -2.57 -1.53
N PRO A 53 -1.66 -3.32 -0.74
CA PRO A 53 -2.30 -2.82 0.47
C PRO A 53 -1.34 -2.13 1.43
N ALA A 54 -0.14 -2.68 1.64
CA ALA A 54 0.85 -2.15 2.58
C ALA A 54 1.43 -0.82 2.11
N ALA A 55 1.69 -0.67 0.81
CA ALA A 55 2.13 0.58 0.23
C ALA A 55 1.05 1.68 0.37
N VAL A 56 -0.22 1.35 0.08
CA VAL A 56 -1.35 2.28 0.27
C VAL A 56 -1.51 2.65 1.74
N LEU A 57 -1.49 1.66 2.64
CA LEU A 57 -1.64 1.89 4.07
C LEU A 57 -0.53 2.79 4.60
N PHE A 58 0.71 2.58 4.18
CA PHE A 58 1.83 3.44 4.51
C PHE A 58 1.59 4.90 4.13
N GLU A 59 1.13 5.15 2.90
CA GLU A 59 0.79 6.52 2.48
C GLU A 59 -0.41 7.09 3.25
N LEU A 60 -1.41 6.27 3.60
CA LEU A 60 -2.53 6.69 4.43
C LEU A 60 -2.06 7.18 5.80
N VAL A 61 -1.20 6.41 6.48
CA VAL A 61 -0.69 6.81 7.80
C VAL A 61 0.18 8.06 7.70
N ARG A 62 1.06 8.13 6.70
CA ARG A 62 1.97 9.26 6.50
C ARG A 62 1.24 10.57 6.18
N LYS A 63 0.18 10.50 5.38
CA LYS A 63 -0.54 11.68 4.87
C LYS A 63 -1.79 12.03 5.69
N GLN A 64 -2.48 11.02 6.22
CA GLN A 64 -3.79 11.16 6.87
C GLN A 64 -3.89 10.28 8.13
N PRO A 65 -3.02 10.47 9.14
CA PRO A 65 -2.93 9.58 10.30
C PRO A 65 -4.23 9.51 11.10
N LEU A 66 -5.00 10.60 11.17
CA LEU A 66 -6.33 10.58 11.83
C LEU A 66 -7.31 9.66 11.09
N ARG A 67 -7.34 9.71 9.75
CA ARG A 67 -8.21 8.85 8.95
C ARG A 67 -7.84 7.39 9.11
N TYR A 68 -6.56 7.07 9.13
CA TYR A 68 -6.07 5.73 9.46
C TYR A 68 -6.60 5.22 10.80
N VAL A 69 -6.45 6.01 11.87
CA VAL A 69 -6.93 5.63 13.22
C VAL A 69 -8.43 5.37 13.21
N ARG A 70 -9.23 6.23 12.54
CA ARG A 70 -10.69 6.04 12.45
C ARG A 70 -11.08 4.81 11.64
N ILE A 71 -10.35 4.49 10.58
CA ILE A 71 -10.55 3.25 9.82
C ILE A 71 -10.27 2.04 10.71
N CYS A 72 -9.14 2.03 11.44
CA CYS A 72 -8.80 0.92 12.33
C CYS A 72 -9.80 0.74 13.47
N GLN A 73 -10.22 1.84 14.11
CA GLN A 73 -11.28 1.81 15.12
C GLN A 73 -12.57 1.20 14.55
N SER A 74 -13.05 1.72 13.40
CA SER A 74 -14.28 1.25 12.77
C SER A 74 -14.19 -0.22 12.37
N LEU A 75 -13.08 -0.65 11.78
CA LEU A 75 -12.85 -2.06 11.48
C LEU A 75 -12.85 -2.92 12.74
N PHE A 76 -12.25 -2.47 13.84
CA PHE A 76 -12.23 -3.24 15.08
C PHE A 76 -13.63 -3.36 15.71
N GLU A 77 -14.36 -2.23 15.82
CA GLU A 77 -15.63 -2.14 16.56
C GLU A 77 -16.83 -2.62 15.75
N THR A 78 -16.85 -2.44 14.42
CA THR A 78 -18.01 -2.79 13.57
C THR A 78 -17.66 -3.72 12.41
N GLY A 79 -16.38 -3.87 12.08
CA GLY A 79 -15.93 -4.75 10.99
C GLY A 79 -16.02 -4.11 9.62
N TYR A 80 -16.32 -2.82 9.53
CA TYR A 80 -16.40 -2.09 8.27
C TYR A 80 -16.00 -0.63 8.45
N PHE A 81 -15.69 0.06 7.36
CA PHE A 81 -15.45 1.51 7.34
C PHE A 81 -15.97 2.13 6.04
N GLN A 82 -16.25 3.42 6.08
CA GLN A 82 -16.68 4.18 4.90
C GLN A 82 -15.44 4.64 4.13
N ALA A 83 -15.31 4.17 2.88
CA ALA A 83 -14.38 4.71 1.89
C ALA A 83 -14.96 5.99 1.25
N ALA A 84 -14.32 6.53 0.21
CA ALA A 84 -14.78 7.77 -0.41
C ALA A 84 -16.21 7.66 -0.99
N SER A 85 -16.56 6.52 -1.60
CA SER A 85 -17.85 6.33 -2.27
C SER A 85 -18.70 5.18 -1.71
N HIS A 86 -18.11 4.22 -1.00
CA HIS A 86 -18.81 3.02 -0.53
C HIS A 86 -18.23 2.47 0.78
N TRP A 87 -18.92 1.49 1.37
CA TRP A 87 -18.45 0.79 2.56
C TRP A 87 -17.52 -0.38 2.19
N ILE A 88 -16.44 -0.53 2.94
CA ILE A 88 -15.53 -1.68 2.86
C ILE A 88 -15.65 -2.45 4.17
N SER A 89 -15.90 -3.76 4.07
CA SER A 89 -16.14 -4.62 5.24
C SER A 89 -15.24 -5.85 5.24
N ALA A 90 -14.75 -6.22 6.42
CA ALA A 90 -14.18 -7.54 6.67
C ALA A 90 -15.32 -8.56 6.77
N SER A 91 -15.23 -9.66 6.03
CA SER A 91 -16.25 -10.72 6.14
C SER A 91 -16.17 -11.42 7.49
N ASN A 92 -17.21 -12.17 7.83
CA ASN A 92 -17.20 -12.94 9.06
C ASN A 92 -16.05 -13.96 9.08
N GLU A 93 -15.79 -14.63 7.96
CA GLU A 93 -14.71 -15.61 7.81
C GLU A 93 -13.35 -14.95 8.07
N LEU A 94 -13.10 -13.76 7.52
CA LEU A 94 -11.85 -13.03 7.76
C LEU A 94 -11.68 -12.66 9.23
N ARG A 95 -12.76 -12.20 9.89
CA ARG A 95 -12.74 -11.87 11.33
C ARG A 95 -12.49 -13.08 12.24
N GLN A 96 -12.75 -14.28 11.74
CA GLN A 96 -12.48 -15.55 12.43
C GLN A 96 -11.12 -16.17 12.06
N ALA A 97 -10.50 -15.72 10.97
CA ALA A 97 -9.27 -16.30 10.43
C ALA A 97 -7.99 -15.84 11.14
N SER A 98 -8.06 -14.85 12.04
CA SER A 98 -6.89 -14.26 12.71
C SER A 98 -6.30 -15.11 13.85
N ARG A 99 -6.40 -16.45 13.77
CA ARG A 99 -5.88 -17.38 14.79
C ARG A 99 -4.39 -17.64 14.58
N GLY A 100 -3.63 -17.66 15.67
CA GLY A 100 -2.21 -18.05 15.67
C GLY A 100 -1.26 -16.89 15.39
N ASP A 101 -0.02 -17.21 15.03
CA ASP A 101 0.99 -16.21 14.67
C ASP A 101 0.70 -15.64 13.28
N LEU A 102 0.36 -14.35 13.22
CA LEU A 102 0.06 -13.63 11.99
C LEU A 102 1.34 -13.27 11.21
N HIS A 103 2.52 -13.40 11.84
CA HIS A 103 3.82 -12.92 11.34
C HIS A 103 3.82 -11.43 10.96
N MET A 104 2.86 -10.68 11.53
CA MET A 104 2.70 -9.23 11.41
C MET A 104 1.89 -8.73 12.62
N SER A 105 1.78 -7.41 12.78
CA SER A 105 0.98 -6.85 13.86
C SER A 105 -0.51 -7.07 13.63
N GLN A 106 -1.28 -7.02 14.71
CA GLN A 106 -2.72 -7.25 14.63
C GLN A 106 -3.44 -6.15 13.84
N VAL A 107 -2.98 -4.90 13.96
CA VAL A 107 -3.56 -3.78 13.21
C VAL A 107 -3.23 -3.87 11.71
N ASP A 108 -2.01 -4.31 11.38
CA ASP A 108 -1.60 -4.50 10.00
C ASP A 108 -2.42 -5.64 9.37
N TRP A 109 -2.57 -6.78 10.04
CA TRP A 109 -3.44 -7.87 9.59
C TRP A 109 -4.87 -7.38 9.34
N MET A 110 -5.46 -6.71 10.33
CA MET A 110 -6.85 -6.24 10.26
C MET A 110 -7.11 -5.39 9.02
N VAL A 111 -6.23 -4.42 8.73
CA VAL A 111 -6.44 -3.50 7.61
C VAL A 111 -6.02 -4.14 6.29
N LEU A 112 -4.82 -4.74 6.21
CA LEU A 112 -4.27 -5.27 4.96
C LEU A 112 -5.10 -6.44 4.41
N ALA A 113 -5.53 -7.37 5.29
CA ALA A 113 -6.35 -8.49 4.87
C ALA A 113 -7.76 -8.04 4.45
N THR A 114 -8.32 -7.01 5.11
CA THR A 114 -9.62 -6.45 4.71
C THR A 114 -9.53 -5.79 3.34
N LEU A 115 -8.51 -4.96 3.10
CA LEU A 115 -8.30 -4.34 1.79
C LEU A 115 -8.14 -5.42 0.71
N ARG A 116 -7.34 -6.45 0.98
CA ARG A 116 -7.13 -7.56 0.04
C ARG A 116 -8.42 -8.32 -0.26
N GLN A 117 -9.21 -8.66 0.77
CA GLN A 117 -10.49 -9.34 0.56
C GLN A 117 -11.46 -8.48 -0.26
N SER A 118 -11.43 -7.17 -0.06
CA SER A 118 -12.32 -6.22 -0.74
C SER A 118 -12.03 -6.04 -2.24
N GLU A 119 -10.81 -6.38 -2.71
CA GLU A 119 -10.42 -6.29 -4.12
C GLU A 119 -11.43 -6.99 -5.04
N ASN A 120 -11.71 -8.26 -4.74
CA ASN A 120 -12.58 -9.12 -5.54
C ASN A 120 -14.03 -8.63 -5.58
N LEU A 121 -14.44 -7.82 -4.60
CA LEU A 121 -15.81 -7.32 -4.47
C LEU A 121 -16.00 -5.95 -5.11
N LEU A 122 -14.96 -5.11 -5.13
CA LEU A 122 -15.07 -3.68 -5.41
C LEU A 122 -14.38 -3.24 -6.70
N PHE A 123 -13.34 -3.96 -7.14
CA PHE A 123 -12.54 -3.56 -8.30
C PHE A 123 -12.61 -4.65 -9.38
N PRO A 124 -13.71 -4.72 -10.15
CA PRO A 124 -13.87 -5.71 -11.20
C PRO A 124 -12.72 -5.61 -12.21
N VAL A 125 -12.31 -6.77 -12.73
CA VAL A 125 -11.15 -6.93 -13.62
C VAL A 125 -11.23 -5.95 -14.80
N GLU A 126 -10.15 -5.20 -15.03
CA GLU A 126 -10.05 -4.28 -16.16
C GLU A 126 -9.75 -5.06 -17.46
N PRO A 127 -10.65 -5.03 -18.48
CA PRO A 127 -10.51 -5.85 -19.68
C PRO A 127 -9.29 -5.46 -20.53
N ASN A 128 -8.87 -4.19 -20.44
CA ASN A 128 -7.79 -3.60 -21.25
C ASN A 128 -6.42 -3.60 -20.54
N ALA A 129 -6.31 -4.19 -19.34
CA ALA A 129 -5.02 -4.32 -18.69
C ALA A 129 -4.11 -5.28 -19.49
N PRO A 130 -2.79 -5.03 -19.56
CA PRO A 130 -1.84 -5.92 -20.22
C PRO A 130 -2.01 -7.37 -19.75
N GLU A 131 -1.98 -8.32 -20.69
CA GLU A 131 -2.21 -9.75 -20.42
C GLU A 131 -1.27 -10.31 -19.34
N MET A 132 0.00 -9.89 -19.39
CA MET A 132 0.99 -10.23 -18.36
C MET A 132 0.52 -9.80 -16.96
N ILE A 133 -0.01 -8.58 -16.83
CA ILE A 133 -0.51 -8.06 -15.55
C ILE A 133 -1.77 -8.80 -15.11
N ARG A 134 -2.63 -9.21 -16.05
CA ARG A 134 -3.83 -10.01 -15.76
C ARG A 134 -3.49 -11.39 -15.21
N ASN A 135 -2.46 -12.06 -15.74
CA ASN A 135 -2.13 -13.45 -15.40
C ASN A 135 -1.34 -13.66 -14.10
N LEU A 136 -0.91 -12.60 -13.40
CA LEU A 136 -0.23 -12.69 -12.10
C LEU A 136 -1.22 -13.02 -10.97
N ALA A 137 -1.63 -14.28 -10.87
CA ALA A 137 -2.53 -14.74 -9.83
C ALA A 137 -1.97 -14.39 -8.43
N GLY A 138 -2.78 -13.77 -7.58
CA GLY A 138 -2.37 -13.44 -6.22
C GLY A 138 -1.60 -12.13 -6.03
N MET A 139 -1.25 -11.38 -7.08
CA MET A 139 -0.74 -10.01 -6.95
C MET A 139 -1.82 -8.95 -7.08
N THR A 140 -1.69 -7.87 -6.31
CA THR A 140 -2.49 -6.66 -6.51
C THR A 140 -2.25 -6.08 -7.90
N LYS A 141 -3.33 -5.70 -8.56
CA LYS A 141 -3.39 -5.19 -9.92
C LYS A 141 -3.37 -3.66 -9.93
N SER A 142 -3.00 -3.06 -11.06
CA SER A 142 -2.90 -1.61 -11.18
C SER A 142 -4.24 -0.89 -10.96
N TRP A 143 -5.36 -1.49 -11.37
CA TRP A 143 -6.69 -0.92 -11.16
C TRP A 143 -7.13 -0.96 -9.69
N GLU A 144 -6.72 -1.98 -8.92
CA GLU A 144 -6.94 -2.05 -7.46
C GLU A 144 -6.16 -0.94 -6.75
N MET A 145 -4.89 -0.73 -7.13
CA MET A 145 -4.10 0.41 -6.63
C MET A 145 -4.80 1.75 -6.92
N ARG A 146 -5.29 1.95 -8.15
CA ARG A 146 -6.06 3.14 -8.53
C ARG A 146 -7.34 3.30 -7.74
N GLY A 147 -8.03 2.19 -7.47
CA GLY A 147 -9.22 2.11 -6.65
C GLY A 147 -8.94 2.59 -5.23
N TRP A 148 -7.95 2.01 -4.56
CA TRP A 148 -7.60 2.42 -3.20
C TRP A 148 -7.03 3.84 -3.09
N ILE A 149 -6.34 4.33 -4.11
CA ILE A 149 -5.93 5.74 -4.16
C ILE A 149 -7.14 6.67 -4.08
N LYS A 150 -8.22 6.34 -4.80
CA LYS A 150 -9.45 7.13 -4.77
C LYS A 150 -10.22 6.92 -3.47
N GLU A 151 -10.39 5.67 -3.09
CA GLU A 151 -11.34 5.28 -2.04
C GLU A 151 -10.76 5.42 -0.63
N ILE A 152 -9.50 5.03 -0.45
CA ILE A 152 -8.81 5.04 0.84
C ILE A 152 -8.05 6.34 1.03
N LEU A 153 -7.27 6.76 0.03
CA LEU A 153 -6.46 7.99 0.12
C LEU A 153 -7.24 9.25 -0.28
N GLY A 154 -8.41 9.13 -0.92
CA GLY A 154 -9.27 10.28 -1.24
C GLY A 154 -8.79 11.16 -2.39
N TYR A 155 -7.83 10.70 -3.20
CA TYR A 155 -7.36 11.45 -4.36
C TYR A 155 -8.38 11.39 -5.50
N ARG A 156 -8.70 12.54 -6.10
CA ARG A 156 -9.72 12.62 -7.15
C ARG A 156 -9.26 12.00 -8.46
N LYS A 157 -7.97 12.19 -8.77
CA LYS A 157 -7.35 11.70 -9.99
C LYS A 157 -6.38 10.57 -9.67
N SER A 158 -6.52 9.44 -10.37
CA SER A 158 -5.54 8.35 -10.33
C SER A 158 -5.19 7.85 -11.73
N GLU A 159 -3.90 7.92 -12.05
CA GLU A 159 -3.34 7.61 -13.36
C GLU A 159 -2.45 6.38 -13.30
N TYR A 160 -2.44 5.61 -14.39
CA TYR A 160 -1.55 4.48 -14.61
C TYR A 160 -0.60 4.80 -15.75
N TYR A 161 0.69 4.62 -15.49
CA TYR A 161 1.76 4.82 -16.46
C TYR A 161 2.46 3.49 -16.70
N HIS A 162 2.22 2.91 -17.87
CA HIS A 162 2.98 1.75 -18.33
C HIS A 162 4.42 2.16 -18.63
N ALA A 163 5.38 1.37 -18.16
CA ALA A 163 6.80 1.66 -18.30
C ALA A 163 7.48 0.71 -19.30
N TYR A 164 7.19 -0.59 -19.17
CA TYR A 164 7.89 -1.68 -19.86
C TYR A 164 8.08 -1.44 -21.37
N LEU A 165 9.26 -1.82 -21.86
CA LEU A 165 9.77 -1.75 -23.24
C LEU A 165 10.31 -0.40 -23.73
N MET A 166 9.79 0.77 -23.31
CA MET A 166 10.31 2.07 -23.82
C MET A 166 10.09 3.31 -22.91
N ASN A 167 9.18 3.27 -21.92
CA ASN A 167 8.63 4.49 -21.29
C ASN A 167 8.97 4.64 -19.79
N ASP A 168 9.98 3.93 -19.30
CA ASP A 168 10.26 3.83 -17.86
C ASP A 168 10.62 5.17 -17.22
N VAL A 169 11.48 5.95 -17.85
CA VAL A 169 11.87 7.28 -17.35
C VAL A 169 10.68 8.26 -17.38
N SER A 170 9.84 8.18 -18.43
CA SER A 170 8.64 9.01 -18.52
C SER A 170 7.67 8.69 -17.37
N ALA A 171 7.39 7.40 -17.13
CA ALA A 171 6.54 6.96 -16.03
C ALA A 171 7.09 7.38 -14.66
N LEU A 172 8.42 7.29 -14.45
CA LEU A 172 9.05 7.78 -13.22
C LEU A 172 8.96 9.30 -13.05
N ASN A 173 9.11 10.07 -14.14
CA ASN A 173 8.94 11.52 -14.11
C ASN A 173 7.49 11.92 -13.79
N GLN A 174 6.50 11.19 -14.29
CA GLN A 174 5.09 11.39 -13.92
C GLN A 174 4.84 11.10 -12.44
N ALA A 175 5.45 10.03 -11.91
CA ALA A 175 5.43 9.74 -10.47
C ALA A 175 6.08 10.86 -9.65
N ALA A 176 7.23 11.40 -10.10
CA ALA A 176 7.89 12.52 -9.45
C ALA A 176 6.99 13.76 -9.40
N ALA A 177 6.34 14.11 -10.52
CA ALA A 177 5.40 15.24 -10.59
C ALA A 177 4.19 15.05 -9.64
N ALA A 178 3.65 13.82 -9.55
CA ALA A 178 2.57 13.52 -8.62
C ALA A 178 3.00 13.69 -7.15
N ILE A 179 4.20 13.24 -6.79
CA ILE A 179 4.74 13.41 -5.42
C ILE A 179 4.98 14.90 -5.12
N GLN A 180 5.57 15.64 -6.05
CA GLN A 180 5.86 17.08 -5.91
C GLN A 180 4.59 17.94 -5.76
N SER A 181 3.49 17.55 -6.40
CA SER A 181 2.18 18.19 -6.23
C SER A 181 1.46 17.81 -4.93
N GLY A 182 2.13 17.11 -4.02
CA GLY A 182 1.57 16.70 -2.72
C GLY A 182 0.85 15.36 -2.74
N GLY A 183 0.77 14.71 -3.90
CA GLY A 183 0.16 13.41 -4.12
C GLY A 183 0.98 12.22 -3.63
N VAL A 184 0.72 11.06 -4.26
CA VAL A 184 1.37 9.76 -4.00
C VAL A 184 1.71 9.06 -5.32
N ALA A 185 2.72 8.19 -5.28
CA ALA A 185 3.03 7.31 -6.39
C ALA A 185 3.47 5.93 -5.89
N PHE A 186 3.11 4.91 -6.66
CA PHE A 186 3.43 3.51 -6.40
C PHE A 186 4.04 2.89 -7.65
N ALA A 187 5.07 2.09 -7.49
CA ALA A 187 5.75 1.43 -8.60
C ALA A 187 5.54 -0.09 -8.56
N LEU A 188 5.24 -0.67 -9.71
CA LEU A 188 5.28 -2.11 -9.95
C LEU A 188 6.66 -2.47 -10.46
N ILE A 189 7.33 -3.41 -9.79
CA ILE A 189 8.72 -3.75 -10.06
C ILE A 189 8.95 -5.26 -10.07
N THR A 190 10.09 -5.69 -10.62
CA THR A 190 10.70 -7.00 -10.30
C THR A 190 11.58 -6.82 -9.06
N ALA A 191 11.06 -7.17 -7.89
CA ALA A 191 11.77 -6.97 -6.62
C ALA A 191 13.08 -7.74 -6.54
N GLU A 192 13.13 -8.94 -7.09
CA GLU A 192 14.29 -9.83 -7.10
C GLU A 192 15.51 -9.21 -7.82
N GLY A 193 15.25 -8.41 -8.87
CA GLY A 193 16.28 -7.72 -9.63
C GLY A 193 16.52 -6.28 -9.19
N MET A 194 15.51 -5.58 -8.67
CA MET A 194 15.63 -4.17 -8.29
C MET A 194 15.98 -3.95 -6.82
N LEU A 195 15.50 -4.81 -5.91
CA LEU A 195 15.64 -4.66 -4.47
C LEU A 195 16.55 -5.72 -3.82
N GLN A 196 16.83 -6.79 -4.55
CA GLN A 196 17.59 -7.93 -4.07
C GLN A 196 18.75 -8.21 -5.03
N THR A 197 19.65 -9.11 -4.62
CA THR A 197 20.83 -9.50 -5.40
C THR A 197 20.62 -10.83 -6.12
N ASN A 198 19.39 -11.18 -6.48
CA ASN A 198 19.05 -12.46 -7.09
C ASN A 198 18.08 -12.29 -8.28
N PRO A 199 18.50 -11.59 -9.35
CA PRO A 199 17.63 -11.30 -10.48
C PRO A 199 17.16 -12.59 -11.17
N PRO A 200 15.89 -12.70 -11.55
CA PRO A 200 15.39 -13.85 -12.28
C PRO A 200 15.96 -13.86 -13.71
N PRO A 201 16.12 -15.04 -14.35
CA PRO A 201 16.56 -15.13 -15.72
C PRO A 201 15.67 -14.33 -16.70
N ILE A 202 14.36 -14.33 -16.43
CA ILE A 202 13.35 -13.58 -17.17
C ILE A 202 12.69 -12.62 -16.17
N PRO A 203 12.79 -11.29 -16.36
CA PRO A 203 12.09 -10.33 -15.52
C PRO A 203 10.57 -10.50 -15.60
N PHE A 204 9.91 -10.39 -14.45
CA PHE A 204 8.46 -10.33 -14.35
C PHE A 204 8.06 -9.36 -13.24
N PRO A 205 6.90 -8.68 -13.35
CA PRO A 205 6.36 -7.87 -12.26
C PRO A 205 6.05 -8.76 -11.04
N SER A 206 6.63 -8.45 -9.90
CA SER A 206 6.52 -9.27 -8.67
C SER A 206 6.07 -8.49 -7.44
N HIS A 207 6.23 -7.16 -7.42
CA HIS A 207 6.06 -6.40 -6.17
C HIS A 207 5.65 -4.95 -6.38
N TRP A 208 4.81 -4.42 -5.46
CA TRP A 208 4.48 -3.01 -5.37
C TRP A 208 5.29 -2.31 -4.28
N VAL A 209 5.76 -1.11 -4.57
CA VAL A 209 6.44 -0.23 -3.61
C VAL A 209 5.84 1.17 -3.62
N ALA A 210 5.89 1.88 -2.51
CA ALA A 210 5.58 3.31 -2.48
C ALA A 210 6.83 4.12 -2.86
N LEU A 211 6.72 5.02 -3.84
CA LEU A 211 7.77 5.94 -4.22
C LEU A 211 7.73 7.16 -3.28
N LEU A 212 8.85 7.46 -2.63
CA LEU A 212 8.91 8.50 -1.58
C LEU A 212 9.43 9.84 -2.10
N GLY A 213 10.20 9.84 -3.20
CA GLY A 213 10.84 11.02 -3.75
C GLY A 213 12.33 10.78 -3.97
N ASN A 214 13.13 11.85 -3.87
CA ASN A 214 14.57 11.85 -4.18
C ASN A 214 14.88 11.28 -5.56
N ILE A 215 13.98 11.52 -6.51
CA ILE A 215 14.06 11.01 -7.87
C ILE A 215 15.07 11.86 -8.65
N ALA A 216 16.13 11.21 -9.12
CA ALA A 216 17.09 11.79 -10.06
C ALA A 216 17.31 10.84 -11.23
N VAL A 217 17.35 11.41 -12.43
CA VAL A 217 17.64 10.66 -13.68
C VAL A 217 18.78 11.36 -14.39
N THR A 218 19.81 10.61 -14.71
CA THR A 218 20.92 11.03 -15.58
C THR A 218 20.96 10.15 -16.82
N ASN A 219 21.93 10.38 -17.71
CA ASN A 219 22.06 9.57 -18.92
C ASN A 219 22.27 8.07 -18.63
N ASN A 220 22.90 7.74 -17.49
CA ASN A 220 23.31 6.37 -17.19
C ASN A 220 22.75 5.84 -15.86
N GLN A 221 22.19 6.69 -15.00
CA GLN A 221 21.73 6.31 -13.66
C GLN A 221 20.36 6.86 -13.33
N VAL A 222 19.64 6.12 -12.50
CA VAL A 222 18.35 6.46 -11.93
C VAL A 222 18.41 6.20 -10.43
N SER A 223 18.11 7.21 -9.62
CA SER A 223 18.02 7.05 -8.17
C SER A 223 16.71 7.58 -7.62
N PHE A 224 16.21 6.94 -6.55
CA PHE A 224 14.96 7.30 -5.88
C PHE A 224 14.80 6.54 -4.55
N ASP A 225 13.97 7.07 -3.66
CA ASP A 225 13.64 6.44 -2.40
C ASP A 225 12.31 5.67 -2.50
N VAL A 226 12.27 4.49 -1.87
CA VAL A 226 11.06 3.67 -1.78
C VAL A 226 10.77 3.23 -0.36
N TYR A 227 9.49 3.01 -0.07
CA TYR A 227 9.05 2.22 1.07
C TYR A 227 8.60 0.83 0.60
N THR A 228 9.08 -0.20 1.30
CA THR A 228 8.73 -1.60 1.09
C THR A 228 9.17 -2.45 2.28
N TRP A 229 8.46 -3.53 2.60
CA TRP A 229 8.83 -4.50 3.65
C TRP A 229 9.25 -3.86 4.98
N SER A 230 8.46 -2.89 5.46
CA SER A 230 8.70 -2.17 6.70
C SER A 230 10.03 -1.39 6.77
N LYS A 231 10.55 -0.94 5.62
CA LYS A 231 11.80 -0.16 5.54
C LYS A 231 11.77 0.86 4.41
N LYS A 232 12.58 1.89 4.57
CA LYS A 232 12.93 2.82 3.49
C LYS A 232 14.22 2.36 2.83
N LEU A 233 14.25 2.37 1.52
CA LEU A 233 15.43 2.03 0.73
C LEU A 233 15.74 3.19 -0.22
N HIS A 234 17.00 3.58 -0.28
CA HIS A 234 17.52 4.40 -1.38
C HIS A 234 18.00 3.45 -2.47
N LEU A 235 17.52 3.64 -3.70
CA LEU A 235 17.96 2.90 -4.87
C LEU A 235 18.78 3.83 -5.75
N ASP A 236 19.93 3.32 -6.22
CA ASP A 236 20.77 3.94 -7.24
C ASP A 236 21.13 2.83 -8.23
N LEU A 237 20.55 2.91 -9.43
CA LEU A 237 20.56 1.86 -10.43
C LEU A 237 21.11 2.42 -11.74
N ASP A 238 21.84 1.59 -12.50
CA ASP A 238 22.09 1.92 -13.89
C ASP A 238 20.76 1.94 -14.68
N LEU A 239 20.72 2.76 -15.73
CA LEU A 239 19.51 2.96 -16.52
C LEU A 239 19.00 1.65 -17.15
N SER A 240 19.88 0.71 -17.49
CA SER A 240 19.47 -0.55 -18.11
C SER A 240 18.78 -1.47 -17.11
N SER A 241 19.30 -1.56 -15.88
CA SER A 241 18.68 -2.30 -14.78
C SER A 241 17.33 -1.69 -14.40
N PHE A 242 17.24 -0.36 -14.32
CA PHE A 242 15.98 0.33 -14.06
C PHE A 242 14.92 -0.03 -15.11
N LYS A 243 15.23 0.13 -16.41
CA LYS A 243 14.31 -0.19 -17.51
C LYS A 243 13.89 -1.67 -17.54
N LYS A 244 14.79 -2.56 -17.10
CA LYS A 244 14.55 -4.00 -17.06
C LYS A 244 13.57 -4.42 -15.96
N TYR A 245 13.57 -3.72 -14.83
CA TYR A 245 12.84 -4.14 -13.62
C TYR A 245 11.70 -3.20 -13.22
N PHE A 246 11.54 -2.05 -13.86
CA PHE A 246 10.44 -1.12 -13.62
C PHE A 246 9.31 -1.36 -14.62
N TRP A 247 8.11 -1.71 -14.14
CA TRP A 247 7.01 -2.15 -15.01
C TRP A 247 5.93 -1.10 -15.20
N ALA A 248 5.61 -0.36 -14.14
CA ALA A 248 4.61 0.68 -14.18
C ALA A 248 4.69 1.59 -12.95
N ALA A 249 4.07 2.76 -13.07
CA ALA A 249 3.71 3.60 -11.95
C ALA A 249 2.19 3.82 -11.87
N VAL A 250 1.65 3.89 -10.67
CA VAL A 250 0.28 4.36 -10.40
C VAL A 250 0.40 5.58 -9.51
N THR A 251 -0.30 6.66 -9.84
CA THR A 251 -0.24 7.91 -9.09
C THR A 251 -1.60 8.35 -8.59
N GLY A 252 -1.60 9.11 -7.49
CA GLY A 252 -2.75 9.84 -6.98
C GLY A 252 -2.40 11.31 -6.84
N ILE A 253 -3.24 12.19 -7.37
CA ILE A 253 -3.04 13.65 -7.37
C ILE A 253 -4.24 14.30 -6.65
N PRO A 254 -4.01 15.30 -5.76
CA PRO A 254 -5.07 16.06 -5.08
C PRO A 254 -6.17 16.59 -5.99
#